data_AF-A0A9E2W917-F1
#
_entry.id   AF-A0A9E2W917-F1
#
_cell.length_a   1.000
_cell.length_b   1.000
_cell.length_c   1.000
_cell.angle_alpha   90.00
_cell.angle_beta   90.00
_cell.angle_gamma   90.00
#
_symmetry.space_group_name_H-M   'P 1'
#
loop_
_entity.id
_entity.type
_entity.pdbx_description
1 polymer ?
#
loop_
_entity_poly.entity_id
_entity_poly.type
_entity_poly.pdbx_seq_one_letter_code
_entity_poly.pdbx_strand_id
1 'polypeptide(L)'
;MRNLNGVLMFFLVNLVLSCKMQKKENLSAANYVDTSVKLELDSSFIKNRDKSPIDLFIATFADSINGLKNEQLPLFLSDAEFDFHHVGIFSSFHEPLPLRKLIFDQVINCKSLSLIISNNSDIYKKKPNPKNDIQVKFQNLSVFDLAEMRFDVLKCSSN
;
A
#
# COMPACT_ATOMS: atom_id res chain seq x y z
N MET A 1 -5.54 -36.83 -37.96
CA MET A 1 -6.18 -36.20 -36.78
C MET A 1 -6.07 -37.17 -35.62
N ARG A 2 -5.15 -36.93 -34.67
CA ARG A 2 -4.86 -37.82 -33.53
C ARG A 2 -5.47 -37.22 -32.26
N ASN A 3 -6.06 -38.10 -31.46
CA ASN A 3 -6.97 -37.84 -30.33
C ASN A 3 -6.39 -36.91 -29.26
N LEU A 4 -6.91 -35.68 -29.18
CA LEU A 4 -6.59 -34.68 -28.16
C LEU A 4 -7.32 -34.94 -26.82
N ASN A 5 -8.35 -35.80 -26.82
CA ASN A 5 -9.20 -36.04 -25.65
C ASN A 5 -8.57 -36.97 -24.59
N GLY A 6 -7.54 -37.74 -24.93
CA GLY A 6 -6.88 -38.67 -23.99
C GLY A 6 -5.90 -37.98 -23.04
N VAL A 7 -5.24 -36.92 -23.48
CA VAL A 7 -4.24 -36.20 -22.68
C VAL A 7 -4.91 -35.35 -21.60
N LEU A 8 -6.07 -34.76 -21.90
CA LEU A 8 -6.81 -33.91 -20.96
C LEU A 8 -7.33 -34.68 -19.73
N MET A 9 -7.70 -35.96 -19.90
CA MET A 9 -8.18 -36.81 -18.80
C MET A 9 -7.05 -37.27 -17.85
N PHE A 10 -5.81 -37.37 -18.33
CA PHE A 10 -4.68 -37.80 -17.49
C PHE A 10 -4.21 -36.69 -16.53
N PHE A 11 -4.38 -35.42 -16.91
CA PHE A 11 -4.04 -34.28 -16.04
C PHE A 11 -5.07 -34.08 -14.90
N LEU A 12 -6.36 -34.34 -15.14
CA LEU A 12 -7.40 -34.16 -14.13
C LEU A 12 -7.33 -35.21 -13.00
N VAL A 13 -6.93 -36.44 -13.30
CA VAL A 13 -6.81 -37.51 -12.27
C VAL A 13 -5.63 -37.25 -11.32
N ASN A 14 -4.53 -36.66 -11.80
CA ASN A 14 -3.37 -36.35 -10.97
C ASN A 14 -3.56 -35.13 -10.04
N LEU A 15 -4.43 -34.17 -10.41
CA LEU A 15 -4.69 -33.00 -9.57
C LEU A 15 -5.52 -33.34 -8.32
N VAL A 16 -6.43 -34.32 -8.40
CA VAL A 16 -7.28 -34.74 -7.29
C VAL A 16 -6.53 -35.60 -6.26
N LEU A 17 -5.47 -36.30 -6.67
CA LEU A 17 -4.65 -37.13 -5.78
C LEU A 17 -3.64 -36.32 -4.96
N SER A 18 -3.17 -35.16 -5.45
CA SER A 18 -2.27 -34.30 -4.67
C SER A 18 -2.96 -33.53 -3.53
N CYS A 19 -4.28 -33.33 -3.60
CA CYS A 19 -5.02 -32.65 -2.53
C CYS A 19 -5.36 -33.56 -1.32
N LYS A 20 -5.19 -34.88 -1.42
CA LYS A 20 -5.49 -35.81 -0.31
C LYS A 20 -4.29 -36.21 0.54
N MET A 21 -3.05 -35.90 0.13
CA MET A 21 -1.83 -36.28 0.86
C MET A 21 -1.18 -35.17 1.70
N GLN A 22 -1.86 -34.05 1.95
CA GLN A 22 -1.39 -33.04 2.92
C GLN A 22 -2.24 -32.96 4.20
N LYS A 23 -3.20 -33.89 4.37
CA LYS A 23 -4.08 -33.93 5.54
C LYS A 23 -3.69 -35.06 6.51
N LYS A 24 -2.42 -35.11 6.89
CA LYS A 24 -1.95 -35.82 8.10
C LYS A 24 -0.46 -35.51 8.29
N GLU A 25 -0.18 -34.47 9.08
CA GLU A 25 0.79 -34.54 10.17
C GLU A 25 0.90 -33.17 10.87
N ASN A 26 0.89 -33.24 12.20
CA ASN A 26 1.27 -32.22 13.17
C ASN A 26 0.23 -31.17 13.57
N LEU A 27 -0.64 -31.64 14.49
CA LEU A 27 -0.99 -30.88 15.69
C LEU A 27 0.32 -30.42 16.39
N SER A 28 0.58 -29.12 16.41
CA SER A 28 1.29 -28.50 17.53
C SER A 28 0.77 -27.07 17.72
N ALA A 29 0.39 -26.79 18.96
CA ALA A 29 -0.14 -25.55 19.49
C ALA A 29 0.33 -24.25 18.79
N ALA A 30 -0.62 -23.55 18.17
CA ALA A 30 -0.60 -22.10 18.08
C ALA A 30 -2.05 -21.64 18.23
N ASN A 31 -2.32 -20.91 19.32
CA ASN A 31 -3.59 -20.22 19.51
C ASN A 31 -3.76 -19.24 18.33
N TYR A 32 -4.61 -19.61 17.39
CA TYR A 32 -5.03 -18.73 16.31
C TYR A 32 -5.91 -17.65 16.95
N VAL A 33 -5.32 -16.49 17.25
CA VAL A 33 -6.09 -15.29 17.56
C VAL A 33 -6.75 -14.89 16.25
N ASP A 34 -8.06 -15.02 16.20
CA ASP A 34 -8.90 -14.52 15.12
C ASP A 34 -8.79 -12.99 15.08
N THR A 35 -7.80 -12.48 14.35
CA THR A 35 -7.78 -11.09 13.89
C THR A 35 -8.66 -10.97 12.65
N SER A 36 -9.94 -11.29 12.79
CA SER A 36 -10.97 -10.78 11.89
C SER A 36 -11.18 -9.29 12.19
N VAL A 37 -10.13 -8.49 11.95
CA VAL A 37 -10.29 -7.05 11.77
C VAL A 37 -11.15 -6.91 10.52
N LYS A 38 -12.46 -6.77 10.72
CA LYS A 38 -13.35 -6.20 9.71
C LYS A 38 -12.77 -4.83 9.38
N LEU A 39 -11.97 -4.78 8.33
CA LEU A 39 -11.76 -3.57 7.55
C LEU A 39 -13.14 -3.22 7.01
N GLU A 40 -13.89 -2.43 7.78
CA GLU A 40 -15.02 -1.69 7.26
C GLU A 40 -14.43 -0.67 6.29
N LEU A 41 -14.21 -1.13 5.06
CA LEU A 41 -13.96 -0.24 3.94
C LEU A 41 -15.25 0.55 3.77
N ASP A 42 -15.21 1.84 4.07
CA ASP A 42 -16.34 2.70 3.77
C ASP A 42 -16.50 2.79 2.24
N SER A 43 -17.44 1.97 1.74
CA SER A 43 -17.80 1.90 0.32
C SER A 43 -18.39 3.21 -0.22
N SER A 44 -18.57 4.24 0.60
CA SER A 44 -18.92 5.59 0.16
C SER A 44 -17.91 6.14 -0.87
N PHE A 45 -16.64 5.73 -0.81
CA PHE A 45 -15.61 6.08 -1.80
C PHE A 45 -15.88 5.53 -3.20
N ILE A 46 -16.51 4.36 -3.32
CA ILE A 46 -16.81 3.70 -4.60
C ILE A 46 -18.00 4.36 -5.31
N LYS A 47 -18.76 5.25 -4.63
CA LYS A 47 -19.94 5.90 -5.20
C LYS A 47 -19.63 7.15 -6.04
N ASN A 48 -18.41 7.67 -6.01
CA ASN A 48 -18.02 8.80 -6.85
C ASN A 48 -17.54 8.31 -8.23
N ARG A 49 -18.47 8.20 -9.18
CA ARG A 49 -18.21 7.82 -10.58
C ARG A 49 -17.33 8.81 -11.36
N ASP A 50 -17.03 9.97 -10.77
CA ASP A 50 -16.28 11.06 -11.42
C ASP A 50 -14.77 11.02 -11.13
N LYS A 51 -14.30 10.14 -10.24
CA LYS A 51 -12.87 10.03 -9.91
C LYS A 51 -12.18 9.01 -10.82
N SER A 52 -10.99 9.35 -11.31
CA SER A 52 -10.19 8.39 -12.08
C SER A 52 -9.74 7.22 -11.18
N PRO A 53 -9.42 6.04 -11.75
CA PRO A 53 -8.85 4.94 -10.98
C PRO A 53 -7.58 5.34 -10.21
N ILE A 54 -6.79 6.27 -10.76
CA ILE A 54 -5.59 6.81 -10.10
C ILE A 54 -5.97 7.63 -8.88
N ASP A 55 -6.99 8.49 -8.98
CA ASP A 55 -7.46 9.31 -7.85
C ASP A 55 -8.00 8.44 -6.71
N LEU A 56 -8.72 7.37 -7.03
CA LEU A 56 -9.19 6.38 -6.04
C LEU A 56 -8.02 5.65 -5.38
N PHE A 57 -6.99 5.29 -6.15
CA PHE A 57 -5.80 4.66 -5.62
C PHE A 57 -5.08 5.58 -4.63
N ILE A 58 -4.80 6.83 -5.03
CA ILE A 58 -4.18 7.85 -4.17
C ILE A 58 -5.01 8.07 -2.89
N ALA A 59 -6.32 8.24 -3.05
CA ALA A 59 -7.23 8.46 -1.92
C ALA A 59 -7.19 7.29 -0.92
N THR A 60 -7.16 6.05 -1.41
CA THR A 60 -7.11 4.85 -0.56
C THR A 60 -5.88 4.85 0.35
N PHE A 61 -4.71 5.19 -0.17
CA PHE A 61 -3.50 5.30 0.65
C PHE A 61 -3.56 6.49 1.60
N ALA A 62 -4.05 7.64 1.15
CA ALA A 62 -4.21 8.81 2.01
C ALA A 62 -5.16 8.53 3.18
N ASP A 63 -6.27 7.83 2.93
CA ASP A 63 -7.23 7.44 3.97
C ASP A 63 -6.64 6.45 4.96
N SER A 64 -5.75 5.55 4.53
CA SER A 64 -5.05 4.66 5.45
C SER A 64 -4.16 5.42 6.45
N ILE A 65 -3.62 6.59 6.05
CA ILE A 65 -2.90 7.50 6.94
C ILE A 65 -3.90 8.30 7.79
N ASN A 66 -4.96 8.84 7.19
CA ASN A 66 -5.96 9.64 7.90
C ASN A 66 -6.72 8.84 8.98
N GLY A 67 -6.95 7.55 8.74
CA GLY A 67 -7.72 6.65 9.59
C GLY A 67 -6.91 5.91 10.67
N LEU A 68 -5.73 6.39 11.04
CA LEU A 68 -4.88 5.73 12.05
C LEU A 68 -5.56 5.65 13.42
N LYS A 69 -5.94 4.43 13.83
CA LYS A 69 -6.61 4.16 15.12
C LYS A 69 -5.65 3.72 16.24
N ASN A 70 -4.63 2.92 15.93
CA ASN A 70 -3.81 2.21 16.93
C ASN A 70 -2.34 2.65 16.96
N GLU A 71 -2.04 3.86 16.51
CA GLU A 71 -0.66 4.36 16.37
C GLU A 71 0.27 3.48 15.51
N GLN A 72 -0.30 2.52 14.78
CA GLN A 72 0.43 1.65 13.88
C GLN A 72 0.42 2.25 12.49
N LEU A 73 1.58 2.73 12.04
CA LEU A 73 1.75 3.29 10.71
C LEU A 73 1.50 2.24 9.61
N PRO A 74 0.87 2.60 8.47
CA PRO A 74 0.62 1.67 7.39
C PRO A 74 1.94 1.15 6.79
N LEU A 75 1.99 -0.13 6.44
CA LEU A 75 3.22 -0.80 6.02
C LEU A 75 3.88 -0.15 4.79
N PHE A 76 3.09 0.36 3.85
CA PHE A 76 3.63 0.99 2.64
C PHE A 76 4.51 2.21 2.94
N LEU A 77 4.34 2.87 4.09
CA LEU A 77 5.21 3.97 4.51
C LEU A 77 6.65 3.54 4.77
N SER A 78 6.91 2.24 4.95
CA SER A 78 8.25 1.68 5.10
C SER A 78 8.94 1.37 3.78
N ASP A 79 8.23 1.47 2.66
CA ASP A 79 8.77 1.23 1.33
C ASP A 79 9.35 2.51 0.72
N ALA A 80 10.68 2.64 0.77
CA ALA A 80 11.38 3.77 0.17
C ALA A 80 11.29 3.78 -1.37
N GLU A 81 11.03 2.63 -2.01
CA GLU A 81 10.91 2.49 -3.46
C GLU A 81 9.43 2.42 -3.90
N PHE A 82 8.51 2.91 -3.07
CA PHE A 82 7.07 2.83 -3.33
C PHE A 82 6.68 3.44 -4.68
N ASP A 83 7.28 4.57 -5.06
CA ASP A 83 7.02 5.22 -6.35
C ASP A 83 7.49 4.32 -7.51
N PHE A 84 8.68 3.73 -7.39
CA PHE A 84 9.25 2.79 -8.36
C PHE A 84 8.37 1.54 -8.56
N HIS A 85 7.89 0.95 -7.46
CA HIS A 85 6.99 -0.21 -7.52
C HIS A 85 5.64 0.11 -8.18
N HIS A 86 5.30 1.39 -8.33
CA HIS A 86 4.06 1.88 -8.92
C HIS A 86 4.30 2.79 -10.13
N VAL A 87 5.40 2.61 -10.86
CA VAL A 87 5.75 3.43 -12.05
C VAL A 87 4.68 3.44 -13.16
N GLY A 88 3.74 2.49 -13.16
CA GLY A 88 2.57 2.55 -14.05
C GLY A 88 1.54 3.64 -13.69
N ILE A 89 1.72 4.33 -12.55
CA ILE A 89 0.78 5.26 -11.92
C ILE A 89 1.42 6.65 -11.82
N PHE A 90 2.00 7.14 -12.91
CA PHE A 90 2.34 8.56 -13.02
C PHE A 90 1.15 9.33 -13.60
N SER A 91 0.77 10.42 -12.92
CA SER A 91 -0.25 11.30 -13.45
C SER A 91 0.26 12.03 -14.70
N SER A 92 -0.61 12.19 -15.70
CA SER A 92 -0.33 12.89 -16.95
C SER A 92 -0.28 14.43 -16.84
N PHE A 93 -0.18 14.98 -15.62
CA PHE A 93 -0.07 16.43 -15.42
C PHE A 93 1.22 16.97 -16.06
N HIS A 94 1.21 18.28 -16.38
CA HIS A 94 2.30 19.01 -17.03
C HIS A 94 3.68 18.86 -16.34
N GLU A 95 3.71 18.44 -15.06
CA GLU A 95 4.90 17.93 -14.37
C GLU A 95 4.53 16.65 -13.60
N PRO A 96 5.19 15.50 -13.86
CA PRO A 96 4.96 14.29 -13.09
C PRO A 96 5.43 14.48 -11.64
N LEU A 97 4.60 14.07 -10.68
CA LEU A 97 4.92 14.04 -9.26
C LEU A 97 5.05 12.57 -8.79
N PRO A 98 5.88 12.29 -7.78
CA PRO A 98 5.95 10.97 -7.19
C PRO A 98 4.62 10.64 -6.50
N LEU A 99 4.21 9.38 -6.58
CA LEU A 99 2.95 8.92 -6.03
C LEU A 99 2.85 9.19 -4.52
N ARG A 100 3.94 9.01 -3.76
CA ARG A 100 4.00 9.37 -2.34
C ARG A 100 3.64 10.83 -2.11
N LYS A 101 4.10 11.76 -2.96
CA LYS A 101 3.75 13.19 -2.83
C LYS A 101 2.25 13.41 -3.06
N LEU A 102 1.69 12.77 -4.08
CA LEU A 102 0.25 12.85 -4.38
C LEU A 102 -0.61 12.32 -3.22
N ILE A 103 -0.15 11.24 -2.56
CA ILE A 103 -0.79 10.68 -1.37
C ILE A 103 -0.73 11.68 -0.21
N PHE A 104 0.46 12.20 0.11
CA PHE A 104 0.64 13.14 1.22
C PHE A 104 -0.14 14.45 1.02
N ASP A 105 -0.35 14.90 -0.22
CA ASP A 105 -1.18 16.07 -0.52
C ASP A 105 -2.66 15.90 -0.14
N GLN A 106 -3.13 14.66 0.00
CA GLN A 106 -4.50 14.35 0.43
C GLN A 106 -4.62 14.01 1.92
N VAL A 107 -3.51 13.88 2.65
CA VAL A 107 -3.55 13.67 4.10
C VAL A 107 -4.01 14.95 4.79
N ILE A 108 -4.94 14.83 5.72
CA ILE A 108 -5.52 15.96 6.50
C ILE A 108 -5.40 15.76 8.01
N ASN A 109 -5.06 14.54 8.47
CA ASN A 109 -4.98 14.23 9.89
C ASN A 109 -3.61 14.63 10.48
N CYS A 110 -3.57 15.74 11.22
CA CYS A 110 -2.36 16.22 11.91
C CYS A 110 -1.76 15.22 12.90
N LYS A 111 -2.58 14.43 13.60
CA LYS A 111 -2.09 13.44 14.57
C LYS A 111 -1.33 12.32 13.85
N SER A 112 -1.85 11.86 12.72
CA SER A 112 -1.19 10.87 11.86
C SER A 112 0.15 11.35 11.35
N LEU A 113 0.21 12.61 10.87
CA LEU A 113 1.44 13.23 10.40
C LEU A 113 2.46 13.38 11.54
N SER A 114 2.01 13.86 12.70
CA SER A 114 2.85 13.98 13.90
C SER A 114 3.46 12.64 14.30
N LEU A 115 2.69 11.55 14.22
CA LEU A 115 3.16 10.21 14.55
C LEU A 115 4.26 9.72 13.60
N ILE A 116 4.15 10.03 12.30
CA ILE A 116 5.20 9.71 11.32
C ILE A 116 6.47 10.50 11.65
N ILE A 117 6.34 11.80 11.93
CA ILE A 117 7.45 12.71 12.22
C ILE A 117 8.14 12.34 13.54
N SER A 118 7.38 12.02 14.58
CA SER A 118 7.92 11.64 15.89
C SER A 118 8.44 10.20 15.94
N ASN A 119 8.33 9.44 14.83
CA ASN A 119 8.81 8.07 14.81
C ASN A 119 10.33 8.01 14.74
N ASN A 120 10.95 7.29 15.67
CA ASN A 120 12.41 7.13 15.72
C ASN A 120 12.96 6.09 14.72
N SER A 121 12.11 5.42 13.94
CA SER A 121 12.56 4.41 12.98
C SER A 121 13.22 5.06 11.76
N ASP A 122 14.45 4.64 11.46
CA ASP A 122 15.19 5.10 10.28
C ASP A 122 14.50 4.74 8.97
N ILE A 123 13.58 3.77 8.97
CA ILE A 123 12.93 3.33 7.73
C ILE A 123 12.12 4.44 7.06
N TYR A 124 11.49 5.33 7.84
CA TYR A 124 10.70 6.45 7.31
C TYR A 124 11.58 7.61 6.80
N LYS A 125 12.85 7.64 7.21
CA LYS A 125 13.85 8.64 6.79
C LYS A 125 14.65 8.18 5.57
N LYS A 126 14.46 6.93 5.11
CA LYS A 126 15.09 6.44 3.88
C LYS A 126 14.53 7.17 2.67
N LYS A 127 15.45 7.61 1.80
CA LYS A 127 15.13 8.25 0.52
C LYS A 127 15.13 7.18 -0.58
N PRO A 128 14.30 7.32 -1.62
CA PRO A 128 14.36 6.42 -2.76
C PRO A 128 15.71 6.46 -3.44
N ASN A 129 16.09 5.36 -4.07
CA ASN A 129 17.30 5.29 -4.88
C ASN A 129 17.07 5.98 -6.24
N PRO A 130 17.76 7.11 -6.52
CA PRO A 130 17.54 7.87 -7.75
C PRO A 130 17.95 7.12 -9.03
N LYS A 131 18.68 6.00 -8.91
CA LYS A 131 19.06 5.17 -10.07
C LYS A 131 17.93 4.28 -10.57
N ASN A 132 17.02 3.90 -9.68
CA ASN A 132 15.95 2.96 -10.00
C ASN A 132 14.66 3.67 -10.40
N ASP A 133 14.53 4.96 -10.08
CA ASP A 133 13.27 5.66 -10.10
C ASP A 133 13.31 6.91 -11.01
N ILE A 134 12.15 7.34 -11.49
CA ILE A 134 12.04 8.44 -12.46
C ILE A 134 12.37 9.76 -11.79
N GLN A 135 13.26 10.54 -12.39
CA GLN A 135 13.67 11.82 -11.85
C GLN A 135 12.55 12.85 -11.98
N VAL A 136 11.87 13.09 -10.86
CA VAL A 136 10.77 14.04 -10.74
C VAL A 136 10.94 14.91 -9.50
N LYS A 137 10.19 16.02 -9.44
CA LYS A 137 10.23 16.91 -8.28
C LYS A 137 9.80 16.16 -7.03
N PHE A 138 10.47 16.41 -5.89
CA PHE A 138 10.22 15.76 -4.60
C PHE A 138 10.53 14.25 -4.54
N GLN A 139 11.04 13.64 -5.61
CA GLN A 139 11.41 12.21 -5.61
C GLN A 139 12.42 11.90 -4.48
N ASN A 140 13.42 12.77 -4.32
CA ASN A 140 14.48 12.62 -3.33
C ASN A 140 14.04 12.82 -1.87
N LEU A 141 12.75 13.05 -1.62
CA LEU A 141 12.20 13.18 -0.28
C LEU A 141 11.82 11.81 0.28
N SER A 142 12.12 11.61 1.56
CA SER A 142 11.68 10.46 2.33
C SER A 142 10.21 10.60 2.74
N VAL A 143 9.64 9.54 3.33
CA VAL A 143 8.29 9.60 3.92
C VAL A 143 8.24 10.62 5.06
N PHE A 144 9.29 10.70 5.86
CA PHE A 144 9.44 11.72 6.90
C PHE A 144 9.37 13.15 6.32
N ASP A 145 10.17 13.43 5.29
CA ASP A 145 10.25 14.76 4.68
C ASP A 145 8.88 15.20 4.08
N LEU A 146 8.16 14.26 3.47
CA LEU A 146 6.82 14.49 2.91
C LEU A 146 5.77 14.73 4.00
N ALA A 147 5.87 14.02 5.13
CA ALA A 147 4.99 14.21 6.28
C ALA A 147 5.22 15.58 6.94
N GLU A 148 6.48 15.97 7.16
CA GLU A 148 6.86 17.28 7.70
C GLU A 148 6.35 18.43 6.81
N MET A 149 6.63 18.35 5.51
CA MET A 149 6.13 19.33 4.54
C MET A 149 4.62 19.47 4.59
N ARG A 150 3.89 18.35 4.66
CA ARG A 150 2.43 18.37 4.74
C ARG A 150 1.93 18.94 6.06
N PHE A 151 2.58 18.60 7.17
CA PHE A 151 2.27 19.11 8.50
C PHE A 151 2.34 20.64 8.54
N ASP A 152 3.39 21.21 7.94
CA ASP A 152 3.58 22.66 7.80
C ASP A 152 2.51 23.31 6.91
N VAL A 153 2.20 22.71 5.77
CA VAL A 153 1.15 23.20 4.85
C VAL A 153 -0.22 23.26 5.53
N LEU A 154 -0.53 22.27 6.36
CA LEU A 154 -1.76 22.23 7.14
C LEU A 154 -1.73 23.15 8.37
N LYS A 155 -0.58 23.72 8.71
CA LYS A 155 -0.35 24.53 9.93
C LYS A 155 -0.77 23.77 11.19
N CYS A 156 -0.46 22.48 11.24
CA CYS A 156 -0.73 21.66 12.41
C CYS A 156 0.02 22.22 13.63
N SER A 157 -0.64 22.22 14.80
CA SER A 157 0.00 22.64 16.06
C SER A 157 0.67 21.45 16.73
N SER A 158 1.89 21.65 17.24
CA SER A 158 2.62 20.69 18.07
C SER A 158 2.00 20.67 19.48
N ASN A 159 0.86 20.00 19.64
CA ASN A 159 0.23 19.80 20.96
C ASN A 159 0.77 18.55 21.65
#